data_AF-A0A0E0RBK5-F1
#
_entry.id   AF-A0A0E0RBK5-F1
#
_cell.length_a   1.000
_cell.length_b   1.000
_cell.length_c   1.000
_cell.angle_alpha   90.00
_cell.angle_beta   90.00
_cell.angle_gamma   90.00
#
_symmetry.space_group_name_H-M   'P 1'
#
loop_
_entity.id
_entity.type
_entity.pdbx_description
1 polymer ?
#
loop_
_entity_poly.entity_id
_entity_poly.type
_entity_poly.pdbx_seq_one_letter_code
_entity_poly.pdbx_strand_id
1 'polypeptide(L)'
;MAATPPPPPLHIVVFPWLAFGHMIPFLELSKRLARRGHAITFVSTPRNAGRLGAIPPAMSAHLRVVSLDLPAVDGLPEGAESTADVPPEKVGLLKKAFDGLAVCRN
;
A
#
# COMPACT_ATOMS: atom_id res chain seq x y z
N MET A 1 32.74 -24.44 -13.36
CA MET A 1 31.44 -24.67 -12.69
C MET A 1 30.47 -23.65 -13.24
N ALA A 2 29.36 -24.07 -13.86
CA ALA A 2 28.35 -23.14 -14.35
C ALA A 2 27.55 -22.58 -13.16
N ALA A 3 27.40 -21.24 -13.11
CA ALA A 3 26.62 -20.59 -12.06
C ALA A 3 25.14 -20.99 -12.18
N THR A 4 24.50 -21.28 -11.04
CA THR A 4 23.06 -21.54 -10.99
C THR A 4 22.30 -20.30 -11.52
N PRO A 5 21.31 -20.48 -12.41
CA PRO A 5 20.54 -19.35 -12.90
C PRO A 5 19.81 -18.64 -11.74
N PRO A 6 19.61 -17.31 -11.83
CA PRO A 6 18.89 -16.60 -10.79
C PRO A 6 17.47 -17.15 -10.64
N PRO A 7 16.91 -17.15 -9.42
CA PRO A 7 15.54 -17.60 -9.18
C PRO A 7 14.54 -16.77 -10.00
N PRO A 8 13.38 -17.34 -10.35
CA PRO A 8 12.36 -16.62 -11.10
C PRO A 8 11.83 -15.41 -10.31
N PRO A 9 11.29 -14.39 -11.00
CA PRO A 9 10.66 -13.25 -10.34
C PRO A 9 9.55 -13.65 -9.37
N LEU A 10 9.56 -13.06 -8.18
CA LEU A 10 8.49 -13.17 -7.21
C LEU A 10 7.35 -12.18 -7.51
N HIS A 11 6.13 -12.54 -7.11
CA HIS A 11 5.03 -11.59 -6.96
C HIS A 11 4.84 -11.27 -5.48
N ILE A 12 5.04 -10.01 -5.11
CA ILE A 12 5.03 -9.54 -3.72
C ILE A 12 3.89 -8.55 -3.54
N VAL A 13 3.05 -8.80 -2.53
CA VAL A 13 2.05 -7.84 -2.07
C VAL A 13 2.62 -7.08 -0.89
N VAL A 14 2.58 -5.75 -0.96
CA VAL A 14 3.06 -4.86 0.10
C VAL A 14 1.86 -4.11 0.64
N PHE A 15 1.56 -4.30 1.92
CA PHE A 15 0.39 -3.73 2.58
C PHE A 15 0.81 -3.11 3.92
N PRO A 16 1.28 -1.84 3.91
CA PRO A 16 1.77 -1.19 5.10
C PRO A 16 0.63 -0.56 5.92
N TRP A 17 0.93 -0.27 7.19
CA TRP A 17 0.07 0.56 8.03
C TRP A 17 -0.15 1.96 7.41
N LEU A 18 -1.36 2.51 7.57
CA LEU A 18 -1.83 3.78 6.99
C LEU A 18 -1.25 5.03 7.68
N ALA A 19 0.05 5.05 7.88
CA ALA A 19 0.82 6.20 8.33
C ALA A 19 1.92 6.49 7.32
N PHE A 20 2.16 7.76 6.98
CA PHE A 20 3.16 8.13 5.97
C PHE A 20 4.58 7.63 6.32
N GLY A 21 4.92 7.60 7.61
CA GLY A 21 6.17 7.00 8.11
C GLY A 21 6.32 5.50 7.82
N HIS A 22 5.24 4.79 7.49
CA HIS A 22 5.26 3.40 7.03
C HIS A 22 5.08 3.33 5.51
N MET A 23 4.08 4.02 4.95
CA MET A 23 3.76 3.94 3.51
C MET A 23 4.93 4.36 2.61
N ILE A 24 5.62 5.45 2.94
CA ILE A 24 6.72 5.97 2.10
C ILE A 24 7.92 5.00 2.09
N PRO A 25 8.47 4.53 3.23
CA PRO A 25 9.54 3.54 3.21
C PRO A 25 9.17 2.24 2.49
N PHE A 26 7.96 1.73 2.69
CA PHE A 26 7.50 0.52 2.01
C PHE A 26 7.33 0.74 0.50
N LEU A 27 6.94 1.93 0.06
CA LEU A 27 6.89 2.29 -1.36
C LEU A 27 8.30 2.35 -1.96
N GLU A 28 9.28 2.92 -1.25
CA GLU A 28 10.67 2.93 -1.70
C GLU A 28 11.28 1.52 -1.76
N LEU A 29 10.96 0.65 -0.79
CA LEU A 29 11.31 -0.75 -0.85
C LEU A 29 10.69 -1.44 -2.07
N SER A 30 9.40 -1.19 -2.31
CA SER A 30 8.66 -1.71 -3.47
C SER A 30 9.32 -1.30 -4.78
N LYS A 31 9.74 -0.04 -4.90
CA LYS A 31 10.48 0.46 -6.07
C LYS A 31 11.81 -0.28 -6.26
N ARG A 32 12.55 -0.55 -5.18
CA ARG A 32 13.84 -1.29 -5.25
C ARG A 32 13.64 -2.75 -5.66
N LEU A 33 12.57 -3.40 -5.20
CA LEU A 33 12.22 -4.78 -5.58
C LEU A 33 11.76 -4.85 -7.04
N ALA A 34 10.93 -3.89 -7.49
CA ALA A 34 10.51 -3.79 -8.88
C ALA A 34 11.69 -3.61 -9.83
N ARG A 35 12.69 -2.79 -9.47
CA ARG A 35 13.94 -2.63 -10.26
C ARG A 35 14.78 -3.91 -10.36
N ARG A 36 14.57 -4.88 -9.46
CA ARG A 36 15.18 -6.21 -9.52
C ARG A 36 14.36 -7.21 -10.36
N GLY A 37 13.29 -6.76 -10.99
CA GLY A 37 12.42 -7.56 -11.86
C GLY A 37 11.28 -8.25 -11.14
N HIS A 38 11.08 -8.02 -9.83
CA HIS A 38 9.95 -8.60 -9.10
C HIS A 38 8.64 -7.87 -9.41
N ALA A 39 7.54 -8.60 -9.50
CA ALA A 39 6.21 -8.01 -9.63
C ALA A 39 5.72 -7.56 -8.25
N ILE A 40 5.28 -6.31 -8.13
CA ILE A 40 4.86 -5.71 -6.87
C ILE A 40 3.43 -5.20 -6.99
N THR A 41 2.60 -5.55 -6.00
CA THR A 41 1.29 -4.93 -5.78
C THR A 41 1.34 -4.19 -4.45
N PHE A 42 1.38 -2.86 -4.53
CA PHE A 42 1.33 -2.00 -3.35
C PHE A 42 -0.14 -1.70 -3.02
N VAL A 43 -0.61 -2.13 -1.86
CA VAL A 43 -1.99 -1.97 -1.42
C VAL A 43 -2.09 -0.77 -0.50
N SER A 44 -3.05 0.12 -0.79
CA SER A 44 -3.38 1.25 0.06
C SER A 44 -4.86 1.59 -0.11
N THR A 45 -5.26 2.80 0.27
CA THR A 45 -6.63 3.32 0.15
C THR A 45 -6.67 4.45 -0.90
N PRO A 46 -7.85 4.81 -1.46
CA PRO A 46 -7.93 5.72 -2.61
C PRO A 46 -7.24 7.07 -2.42
N ARG A 47 -7.47 7.76 -1.30
CA ARG A 47 -6.84 9.06 -1.00
C ARG A 47 -5.34 8.90 -0.76
N ASN A 48 -4.91 7.84 -0.08
CA ASN A 48 -3.49 7.59 0.15
C ASN A 48 -2.73 7.22 -1.14
N ALA A 49 -3.34 6.46 -2.04
CA ALA A 49 -2.79 6.18 -3.37
C ALA A 49 -2.54 7.48 -4.15
N GLY A 50 -3.48 8.44 -4.09
CA GLY A 50 -3.29 9.78 -4.64
C GLY A 50 -2.15 10.56 -3.98
N ARG A 51 -2.03 10.49 -2.65
CA ARG A 51 -0.99 11.19 -1.86
C ARG A 51 0.42 10.63 -2.08
N LEU A 52 0.55 9.34 -2.38
CA LEU A 52 1.84 8.69 -2.63
C LEU A 52 2.43 9.04 -4.00
N GLY A 53 1.64 9.68 -4.86
CA GLY A 53 2.06 10.13 -6.19
C GLY A 53 2.05 9.03 -7.24
N ALA A 54 2.21 9.43 -8.49
CA ALA A 54 2.20 8.51 -9.63
C ALA A 54 3.47 7.63 -9.66
N ILE A 55 3.29 6.37 -10.03
CA ILE A 55 4.41 5.47 -10.33
C ILE A 55 5.03 5.91 -11.67
N PRO A 56 6.37 6.07 -11.75
CA PRO A 56 7.01 6.41 -13.01
C PRO A 56 6.67 5.38 -14.10
N PRO A 57 6.40 5.79 -15.36
CA PRO A 57 6.04 4.86 -16.43
C PRO A 57 7.06 3.73 -16.64
N ALA A 58 8.35 4.00 -16.44
CA ALA A 58 9.41 2.99 -16.52
C ALA A 58 9.28 1.84 -15.49
N MET A 59 8.45 2.01 -14.45
CA MET A 59 8.26 1.03 -13.38
C MET A 59 6.88 0.36 -13.41
N SER A 60 5.96 0.81 -14.26
CA SER A 60 4.57 0.33 -14.29
C SER A 60 4.45 -1.15 -14.66
N ALA A 61 5.43 -1.71 -15.38
CA ALA A 61 5.49 -3.13 -15.72
C ALA A 61 5.67 -4.04 -14.49
N HIS A 62 6.27 -3.52 -13.42
CA HIS A 62 6.65 -4.30 -12.23
C HIS A 62 6.06 -3.76 -10.92
N LEU A 63 5.48 -2.55 -10.92
CA LEU A 63 4.89 -1.95 -9.73
C LEU A 63 3.53 -1.35 -10.09
N ARG A 64 2.49 -1.88 -9.45
CA ARG A 64 1.15 -1.29 -9.48
C ARG A 64 0.68 -0.96 -8.07
N VAL A 65 -0.14 0.09 -7.96
CA VAL A 65 -0.85 0.45 -6.74
C VAL A 65 -2.29 -0.02 -6.88
N VAL A 66 -2.80 -0.72 -5.88
CA VAL A 66 -4.20 -1.15 -5.78
C VAL A 66 -4.81 -0.48 -4.57
N SER A 67 -5.97 0.14 -4.76
CA SER A 67 -6.71 0.80 -3.70
C SER A 67 -7.83 -0.12 -3.20
N LEU A 68 -7.99 -0.20 -1.88
CA LEU A 68 -9.14 -0.80 -1.22
C LEU A 68 -9.88 0.27 -0.44
N ASP A 69 -11.21 0.28 -0.53
CA ASP A 69 -12.03 1.24 0.19
C ASP A 69 -11.99 0.95 1.68
N LEU A 70 -11.66 1.98 2.47
CA LEU A 70 -11.64 1.88 3.91
C LEU A 70 -13.09 1.87 4.43
N PRO A 71 -13.52 0.84 5.18
CA PRO A 71 -14.89 0.78 5.67
C PRO A 71 -15.19 1.92 6.64
N ALA A 72 -16.43 2.38 6.62
CA ALA A 72 -16.91 3.37 7.59
C ALA A 72 -16.90 2.78 9.01
N VAL A 73 -16.45 3.58 9.97
CA VAL A 73 -16.44 3.24 11.40
C VAL A 73 -17.00 4.42 12.18
N ASP A 74 -17.98 4.18 13.05
CA ASP A 74 -18.57 5.22 13.90
C ASP A 74 -17.50 5.99 14.69
N GLY A 75 -17.54 7.31 14.59
CA GLY A 75 -16.60 8.24 15.24
C GLY A 75 -15.33 8.55 14.44
N LEU A 76 -15.04 7.80 13.37
CA LEU A 76 -13.97 8.12 12.43
C LEU A 76 -14.43 9.26 11.50
N PRO A 77 -13.64 10.33 11.29
CA PRO A 77 -14.00 11.39 10.36
C PRO A 77 -14.18 10.86 8.94
N GLU A 78 -15.14 11.40 8.21
CA GLU A 78 -15.38 11.04 6.81
C GLU A 78 -14.14 11.31 5.96
N GLY A 79 -13.76 10.33 5.14
CA GLY A 79 -12.58 10.41 4.28
C GLY A 79 -11.24 10.38 5.02
N ALA A 80 -11.22 10.07 6.32
CA ALA A 80 -9.99 9.81 7.05
C ALA A 80 -9.42 8.45 6.64
N GLU A 81 -8.25 8.47 6.00
CA GLU A 81 -7.60 7.27 5.48
C GLU A 81 -6.19 7.08 6.05
N SER A 82 -5.69 8.02 6.86
CA SER A 82 -4.35 7.93 7.43
C SER A 82 -4.29 8.52 8.83
N THR A 83 -3.20 8.23 9.56
CA THR A 83 -2.95 8.86 10.86
C THR A 83 -2.78 10.37 10.78
N ALA A 84 -2.57 10.96 9.59
CA ALA A 84 -2.52 12.40 9.40
C ALA A 84 -3.93 13.04 9.30
N ASP A 85 -4.97 12.23 9.08
CA ASP A 85 -6.36 12.71 8.97
C ASP A 85 -7.12 12.69 10.30
N VAL A 86 -6.51 12.18 11.36
CA VAL A 86 -7.16 11.96 12.66
C VAL A 86 -6.28 12.38 13.83
N PRO A 87 -6.87 12.86 14.94
CA PRO A 87 -6.10 13.09 16.16
C PRO A 87 -5.69 11.75 16.82
N PRO A 88 -4.65 11.74 17.70
CA PRO A 88 -4.08 10.50 18.25
C PRO A 88 -5.09 9.56 18.91
N GLU A 89 -6.09 10.11 19.61
CA GLU A 89 -7.15 9.36 20.29
C GLU A 89 -8.07 8.59 19.32
N LYS A 90 -8.13 8.98 18.05
CA LYS A 90 -8.94 8.32 17.01
C LYS A 90 -8.16 7.30 16.17
N VAL A 91 -6.85 7.13 16.39
CA VAL A 91 -6.04 6.13 15.68
C VAL A 91 -6.55 4.71 15.91
N GLY A 92 -7.17 4.43 17.07
CA GLY A 92 -7.83 3.15 17.32
C GLY A 92 -9.00 2.85 16.36
N LEU A 93 -9.77 3.87 15.99
CA LEU A 93 -10.86 3.74 15.01
C LEU A 93 -10.31 3.51 13.59
N LEU A 94 -9.20 4.18 13.25
CA LEU A 94 -8.49 3.93 11.99
C LEU A 94 -7.97 2.49 11.91
N LYS A 95 -7.46 1.93 13.01
CA LYS A 95 -7.06 0.51 13.08
C LYS A 95 -8.25 -0.42 12.87
N LYS A 96 -9.37 -0.15 13.55
CA LYS A 96 -10.61 -0.91 13.36
C LYS A 96 -11.08 -0.89 11.91
N ALA A 97 -10.97 0.27 11.24
CA ALA A 97 -11.31 0.38 9.83
C ALA A 97 -10.32 -0.40 8.94
N PHE A 98 -9.02 -0.32 9.24
CA PHE A 98 -7.97 -1.07 8.52
C PHE A 98 -8.14 -2.58 8.64
N ASP A 99 -8.48 -3.09 9.83
CA ASP A 99 -8.74 -4.53 10.07
C ASP A 99 -9.99 -5.02 9.31
N GLY A 100 -10.92 -4.11 9.01
CA GLY A 100 -12.12 -4.38 8.22
C GLY A 100 -11.94 -4.26 6.70
N LEU A 101 -10.73 -3.98 6.21
CA LEU A 101 -10.46 -3.89 4.78
C LEU A 101 -10.79 -5.22 4.09
N ALA A 102 -11.77 -5.17 3.20
CA ALA A 102 -12.19 -6.29 2.39
C ALA A 102 -12.35 -5.86 0.94
N VAL A 103 -12.14 -6.79 0.02
CA VAL A 103 -12.56 -6.59 -1.37
C VAL A 103 -14.08 -6.63 -1.37
N CYS A 104 -14.75 -5.55 -1.78
CA CYS A 104 -16.18 -5.60 -2.06
C CYS A 104 -16.43 -6.74 -3.05
N ARG A 105 -17.07 -7.82 -2.58
CA ARG A 105 -17.63 -8.85 -3.47
C ARG A 105 -18.81 -8.21 -4.16
N ASN A 106 -18.60 -7.77 -5.40
CA ASN A 106 -19.69 -7.48 -6.32
C ASN A 106 -20.23 -8.79 -6.89
#